data_AF-A0A0T9PGT9-F1
#
_entry.id   AF-A0A0T9PGT9-F1
#
_cell.length_a   1.000
_cell.length_b   1.000
_cell.length_c   1.000
_cell.angle_alpha   90.00
_cell.angle_beta   90.00
_cell.angle_gamma   90.00
#
_symmetry.space_group_name_H-M   'P 1'
#
loop_
_entity.id
_entity.type
_entity.pdbx_description
1 polymer ?
#
loop_
_entity_poly.entity_id
_entity_poly.type
_entity_poly.pdbx_seq_one_letter_code
_entity_poly.pdbx_strand_id
1 'polypeptide(L)'
;MTSFTKVYIEFSKVLFLITIASASLPALAISPVNIVYRVDNRPPEEITLVGGMFPYFHLLHSNDLLEHFTGEAPEGYTSGFVSTTSLLEHAIEHSIFEFDIDSNGLYAGDFETYLYAIRPAANFYNVDESIAHARDTSPVNSYQYTMLRDALEEWGGMEEWVAYGGFVHNRIMSYAPINADLLNQHYQTGAMNSDIFWATRWHSNPSYSPQFDHNQSSSEAYPTVGTPNGFIIMAQNDTGQQLPLSVVTGTACNDSQNINNLIMKRDIPAKNACLNKGFSTVKYFYNKKTLAAILRLLPLD
;
A
#
# COMPACT_ATOMS: atom_id res chain seq x y z
N MET A 1 31.17 27.18 -63.18
CA MET A 1 29.99 27.57 -62.38
C MET A 1 29.08 26.35 -62.20
N THR A 2 29.35 25.49 -61.21
CA THR A 2 28.44 24.39 -60.80
C THR A 2 29.01 23.77 -59.51
N SER A 3 28.82 24.41 -58.35
CA SER A 3 29.06 23.74 -57.05
C SER A 3 28.51 24.54 -55.85
N PHE A 4 27.23 24.94 -55.86
CA PHE A 4 26.61 25.49 -54.65
C PHE A 4 25.21 24.94 -54.34
N THR A 5 24.56 24.24 -55.27
CA THR A 5 23.19 23.75 -55.10
C THR A 5 23.06 22.38 -54.43
N LYS A 6 24.17 21.63 -54.28
CA LYS A 6 24.13 20.25 -53.76
C LYS A 6 24.21 20.15 -52.22
N VAL A 7 24.63 21.21 -51.53
CA VAL A 7 24.84 21.20 -50.07
C VAL A 7 23.56 21.50 -49.28
N TYR A 8 22.62 22.26 -49.85
CA TYR A 8 21.38 22.65 -49.17
C TYR A 8 20.32 21.53 -49.09
N ILE A 9 20.38 20.54 -49.98
CA ILE A 9 19.38 19.45 -50.03
C ILE A 9 19.68 18.34 -48.99
N GLU A 10 20.93 18.20 -48.56
CA GLU A 10 21.34 17.22 -47.55
C GLU A 10 21.00 17.68 -46.12
N PHE A 11 21.16 18.96 -45.80
CA PHE A 11 20.86 19.51 -44.46
C PHE A 11 19.38 19.46 -44.09
N SER A 12 18.47 19.63 -45.07
CA SER A 12 17.03 19.59 -44.83
C SER A 12 16.52 18.18 -44.49
N LYS A 13 17.23 17.12 -44.91
CA LYS A 13 16.85 15.73 -44.60
C LYS A 13 17.33 15.31 -43.21
N VAL A 14 18.51 15.79 -42.79
CA VAL A 14 19.06 15.53 -41.45
C VAL A 14 18.23 16.24 -40.36
N LEU A 15 17.73 17.45 -40.62
CA LEU A 15 16.91 18.18 -39.65
C LEU A 15 15.50 17.56 -39.46
N PHE A 16 14.94 16.94 -40.50
CA PHE A 16 13.65 16.23 -40.45
C PHE A 16 13.76 14.86 -39.75
N LEU A 17 14.94 14.23 -39.78
CA LEU A 17 15.22 12.98 -39.07
C LEU A 17 15.47 13.17 -37.57
N ILE A 18 15.98 14.34 -37.14
CA ILE A 18 16.21 14.64 -35.72
C ILE A 18 14.90 15.03 -34.99
N THR A 19 13.88 15.51 -35.71
CA THR A 19 12.58 15.87 -35.10
C THR A 19 11.66 14.67 -34.82
N ILE A 20 11.96 13.48 -35.37
CA ILE A 20 11.18 12.24 -35.15
C ILE A 20 11.76 11.38 -34.01
N ALA A 21 12.99 11.68 -33.55
CA ALA A 21 13.62 10.96 -32.43
C ALA A 21 13.22 11.47 -31.03
N SER A 22 12.28 12.41 -30.97
CA SER A 22 11.65 12.88 -29.72
C SER A 22 10.21 12.38 -29.59
N ALA A 23 9.90 11.21 -30.16
CA ALA A 23 8.74 10.46 -29.71
C ALA A 23 9.05 10.03 -28.28
N SER A 24 8.61 10.84 -27.32
CA SER A 24 8.35 10.38 -25.96
C SER A 24 7.64 9.04 -26.08
N LEU A 25 8.31 7.96 -25.66
CA LEU A 25 7.64 6.67 -25.50
C LEU A 25 6.34 6.97 -24.73
N PRO A 26 5.16 6.54 -25.22
CA PRO A 26 3.96 6.68 -24.40
C PRO A 26 4.28 6.01 -23.08
N ALA A 27 4.26 6.80 -21.99
CA ALA A 27 4.21 6.22 -20.66
C ALA A 27 3.05 5.22 -20.71
N LEU A 28 3.32 3.95 -20.45
CA LEU A 28 2.26 2.96 -20.41
C LEU A 28 1.34 3.41 -19.28
N ALA A 29 0.11 3.79 -19.64
CA ALA A 29 -0.88 4.21 -18.67
C ALA A 29 -1.15 3.02 -17.74
N ILE A 30 -1.12 3.27 -16.43
CA ILE A 30 -1.45 2.27 -15.41
C ILE A 30 -2.91 1.87 -15.63
N SER A 31 -3.19 0.56 -15.65
CA SER A 31 -4.56 0.06 -15.80
C SER A 31 -5.38 0.42 -14.56
N PRO A 32 -6.39 1.30 -14.65
CA PRO A 32 -7.18 1.68 -13.48
C PRO A 32 -8.04 0.51 -13.01
N VAL A 33 -8.23 0.42 -11.70
CA VAL A 33 -9.15 -0.52 -11.06
C VAL A 33 -10.39 0.23 -10.59
N ASN A 34 -11.52 -0.47 -10.58
CA ASN A 34 -12.80 0.07 -10.13
C ASN A 34 -13.21 -0.43 -8.74
N ILE A 35 -12.50 -1.40 -8.17
CA ILE A 35 -12.72 -1.91 -6.81
C ILE A 35 -11.35 -2.14 -6.19
N VAL A 36 -11.20 -1.71 -4.94
CA VAL A 36 -10.10 -2.12 -4.06
C VAL A 36 -10.66 -2.62 -2.75
N TYR A 37 -9.87 -3.42 -2.05
CA TYR A 37 -10.20 -4.04 -0.79
C TYR A 37 -9.27 -3.55 0.31
N ARG A 38 -9.81 -3.45 1.52
CA ARG A 38 -9.03 -3.20 2.72
C ARG A 38 -9.67 -3.93 3.87
N VAL A 39 -8.86 -4.55 4.71
CA VAL A 39 -9.31 -5.02 6.02
C VAL A 39 -9.02 -3.96 7.05
N ASP A 40 -9.89 -3.79 8.04
CA ASP A 40 -9.68 -2.89 9.18
C ASP A 40 -10.43 -3.47 10.38
N ASN A 41 -9.90 -3.29 11.59
CA ASN A 41 -10.54 -3.78 12.82
C ASN A 41 -11.69 -2.89 13.32
N ARG A 42 -11.86 -1.71 12.72
CA ARG A 42 -12.98 -0.82 13.05
C ARG A 42 -14.25 -1.28 12.32
N PRO A 43 -15.41 -1.35 13.01
CA PRO A 43 -16.69 -1.67 12.38
C PRO A 43 -17.19 -0.54 11.47
N PRO A 44 -18.10 -0.82 10.54
CA PRO A 44 -18.59 0.15 9.55
C PRO A 44 -19.28 1.38 10.18
N GLU A 45 -19.91 1.21 11.35
CA GLU A 45 -20.51 2.32 12.10
C GLU A 45 -19.45 3.31 12.57
N GLU A 46 -18.31 2.81 13.02
CA GLU A 46 -17.18 3.64 13.43
C GLU A 46 -16.57 4.36 12.23
N ILE A 47 -16.33 3.65 11.12
CA ILE A 47 -15.83 4.26 9.87
C ILE A 47 -16.75 5.38 9.38
N THR A 48 -18.06 5.17 9.48
CA THR A 48 -19.06 6.19 9.12
C THR A 48 -19.00 7.39 10.06
N LEU A 49 -18.90 7.16 11.37
CA LEU A 49 -18.86 8.20 12.39
C LEU A 49 -17.63 9.11 12.26
N VAL A 50 -16.48 8.54 11.90
CA VAL A 50 -15.23 9.29 11.64
C VAL A 50 -15.19 9.88 10.22
N GLY A 51 -16.15 9.53 9.38
CA GLY A 51 -16.33 10.04 8.03
C GLY A 51 -15.53 9.33 6.95
N GLY A 52 -14.75 8.29 7.27
CA GLY A 52 -13.95 7.53 6.30
C GLY A 52 -12.68 6.89 6.87
N MET A 53 -11.75 6.55 5.98
CA MET A 53 -10.43 6.04 6.35
C MET A 53 -9.38 7.04 5.92
N PHE A 54 -8.66 7.60 6.91
CA PHE A 54 -7.71 8.69 6.71
C PHE A 54 -6.37 8.36 7.39
N PRO A 55 -5.26 8.96 6.90
CA PRO A 55 -4.00 9.05 7.61
C PRO A 55 -4.14 9.62 9.03
N TYR A 56 -3.15 9.38 9.90
CA TYR A 56 -3.16 9.83 11.31
C TYR A 56 -3.13 11.37 11.43
N PHE A 57 -4.10 11.98 12.11
CA PHE A 57 -4.43 13.40 11.96
C PHE A 57 -3.48 14.42 12.63
N HIS A 58 -2.46 13.98 13.40
CA HIS A 58 -1.69 14.87 14.29
C HIS A 58 -0.19 14.98 14.03
N LEU A 59 0.33 14.28 13.02
CA LEU A 59 1.73 14.36 12.61
C LEU A 59 1.83 14.99 11.23
N LEU A 60 2.99 15.62 10.94
CA LEU A 60 3.28 16.05 9.58
C LEU A 60 3.35 14.78 8.70
N HIS A 61 2.48 14.71 7.70
CA HIS A 61 2.44 13.55 6.83
C HIS A 61 3.65 13.51 5.91
N SER A 62 4.29 12.35 5.86
CA SER A 62 5.15 11.99 4.75
C SER A 62 4.28 11.70 3.54
N ASN A 63 4.54 12.47 2.48
CA ASN A 63 3.96 12.27 1.15
C ASN A 63 4.89 11.42 0.27
N ASP A 64 5.96 10.86 0.84
CA ASP A 64 6.90 9.99 0.14
C ASP A 64 6.32 8.58 0.05
N LEU A 65 6.02 8.13 -1.17
CA LEU A 65 5.49 6.80 -1.40
C LEU A 65 6.45 5.70 -0.94
N LEU A 66 7.75 5.94 -1.06
CA LEU A 66 8.73 4.93 -0.72
C LEU A 66 8.84 4.74 0.79
N GLU A 67 8.81 5.82 1.58
CA GLU A 67 8.75 5.70 3.04
C GLU A 67 7.47 4.99 3.51
N HIS A 68 6.36 5.14 2.77
CA HIS A 68 5.16 4.34 3.01
C HIS A 68 5.38 2.86 2.69
N PHE A 69 5.80 2.55 1.47
CA PHE A 69 6.03 1.19 0.97
C PHE A 69 7.05 0.41 1.81
N THR A 70 8.14 1.05 2.23
CA THR A 70 9.16 0.43 3.06
C THR A 70 8.73 0.27 4.51
N GLY A 71 7.58 0.80 4.92
CA GLY A 71 7.10 0.74 6.30
C GLY A 71 7.72 1.77 7.24
N GLU A 72 8.62 2.64 6.78
CA GLU A 72 9.23 3.68 7.62
C GLU A 72 8.21 4.73 8.11
N ALA A 73 7.39 5.26 7.21
CA ALA A 73 6.34 6.20 7.58
C ALA A 73 5.20 5.52 8.38
N PRO A 74 4.80 4.26 8.09
CA PRO A 74 3.94 3.47 8.97
C PRO A 74 4.51 3.26 10.38
N GLU A 75 5.81 2.95 10.52
CA GLU A 75 6.50 2.80 11.83
C GLU A 75 6.43 4.11 12.64
N GLY A 76 6.60 5.25 11.98
CA GLY A 76 6.52 6.58 12.59
C GLY A 76 5.11 7.18 12.70
N TYR A 77 4.06 6.48 12.24
CA TYR A 77 2.69 7.00 12.12
C TYR A 77 2.57 8.28 11.27
N THR A 78 3.54 8.55 10.40
CA THR A 78 3.59 9.75 9.56
C THR A 78 3.07 9.52 8.16
N SER A 79 2.72 8.29 7.78
CA SER A 79 2.32 8.02 6.40
C SER A 79 1.06 8.80 5.99
N GLY A 80 1.14 9.55 4.87
CA GLY A 80 0.03 10.26 4.24
C GLY A 80 -0.90 9.37 3.39
N PHE A 81 -0.78 8.05 3.49
CA PHE A 81 -1.47 7.09 2.63
C PHE A 81 -2.32 6.10 3.44
N VAL A 82 -3.36 5.57 2.80
CA VAL A 82 -4.11 4.42 3.29
C VAL A 82 -3.97 3.27 2.30
N SER A 83 -3.36 2.17 2.75
CA SER A 83 -3.13 0.97 1.94
C SER A 83 -4.42 0.20 1.66
N THR A 84 -4.56 -0.23 0.42
CA THR A 84 -5.62 -1.09 -0.10
C THR A 84 -5.01 -2.05 -1.11
N THR A 85 -5.77 -3.02 -1.61
CA THR A 85 -5.31 -3.94 -2.66
C THR A 85 -6.41 -4.19 -3.67
N SER A 86 -6.08 -4.42 -4.94
CA SER A 86 -7.05 -4.87 -5.94
C SER A 86 -7.35 -6.37 -5.86
N LEU A 87 -6.60 -7.13 -5.05
CA LEU A 87 -6.77 -8.58 -4.90
C LEU A 87 -7.48 -8.92 -3.59
N LEU A 88 -8.63 -9.58 -3.72
CA LEU A 88 -9.40 -10.07 -2.57
C LEU A 88 -8.60 -11.01 -1.67
N GLU A 89 -7.80 -11.89 -2.27
CA GLU A 89 -6.92 -12.83 -1.57
C GLU A 89 -5.92 -12.11 -0.65
N HIS A 90 -5.22 -11.08 -1.15
CA HIS A 90 -4.29 -10.29 -0.35
C HIS A 90 -4.99 -9.62 0.84
N ALA A 91 -6.20 -9.10 0.63
CA ALA A 91 -6.97 -8.51 1.73
C ALA A 91 -7.32 -9.56 2.81
N ILE A 92 -7.67 -10.79 2.41
CA ILE A 92 -7.95 -11.89 3.35
C ILE A 92 -6.68 -12.29 4.11
N GLU A 93 -5.54 -12.39 3.44
CA GLU A 93 -4.24 -12.67 4.08
C GLU A 93 -3.87 -11.59 5.11
N HIS A 94 -4.11 -10.32 4.77
CA HIS A 94 -3.93 -9.21 5.71
C HIS A 94 -4.81 -9.34 6.95
N SER A 95 -6.06 -9.77 6.77
CA SER A 95 -6.94 -10.05 7.91
C SER A 95 -6.35 -11.12 8.83
N ILE A 96 -5.92 -12.23 8.26
CA ILE A 96 -5.52 -13.43 9.00
C ILE A 96 -4.28 -13.16 9.84
N PHE A 97 -3.37 -12.34 9.32
CA PHE A 97 -2.19 -11.91 10.05
C PHE A 97 -2.52 -11.30 11.42
N GLU A 98 -3.67 -10.64 11.55
CA GLU A 98 -4.09 -9.98 12.78
C GLU A 98 -4.73 -10.92 13.82
N PHE A 99 -5.04 -12.18 13.48
CA PHE A 99 -5.66 -13.12 14.42
C PHE A 99 -4.62 -13.91 15.22
N ASP A 100 -4.82 -13.95 16.53
CA ASP A 100 -4.09 -14.86 17.41
C ASP A 100 -4.50 -16.31 17.17
N ILE A 101 -3.52 -17.21 17.33
CA ILE A 101 -3.73 -18.66 17.29
C ILE A 101 -3.57 -19.23 18.70
N ASP A 102 -4.56 -20.02 19.14
CA ASP A 102 -4.56 -20.66 20.45
C ASP A 102 -3.60 -21.86 20.52
N SER A 103 -3.47 -22.46 21.70
CA SER A 103 -2.60 -23.64 21.89
C SER A 103 -3.02 -24.87 21.08
N ASN A 104 -4.23 -24.89 20.51
CA ASN A 104 -4.74 -25.97 19.67
C ASN A 104 -4.52 -25.71 18.18
N GLY A 105 -3.93 -24.57 17.80
CA GLY A 105 -3.74 -24.19 16.41
C GLY A 105 -4.99 -23.59 15.76
N LEU A 106 -5.97 -23.13 16.56
CA LEU A 106 -7.20 -22.50 16.08
C LEU A 106 -7.16 -20.98 16.28
N TYR A 107 -7.82 -20.23 15.39
CA TYR A 107 -8.00 -18.79 15.57
C TYR A 107 -8.83 -18.50 16.83
N ALA A 108 -8.41 -17.51 17.63
CA ALA A 108 -9.03 -17.15 18.90
C ALA A 108 -10.29 -16.25 18.73
N GLY A 109 -11.34 -16.54 19.49
CA GLY A 109 -12.72 -16.08 19.23
C GLY A 109 -13.11 -14.65 19.61
N ASP A 110 -12.22 -13.85 20.21
CA ASP A 110 -12.60 -12.54 20.78
C ASP A 110 -12.28 -11.36 19.84
N PHE A 111 -11.80 -11.64 18.63
CA PHE A 111 -11.37 -10.65 17.65
C PHE A 111 -12.17 -10.78 16.36
N GLU A 112 -12.51 -9.63 15.77
CA GLU A 112 -13.19 -9.53 14.48
C GLU A 112 -12.55 -8.41 13.67
N THR A 113 -12.36 -8.65 12.38
CA THR A 113 -11.99 -7.63 11.41
C THR A 113 -13.09 -7.49 10.38
N TYR A 114 -13.05 -6.41 9.61
CA TYR A 114 -14.01 -6.15 8.55
C TYR A 114 -13.28 -6.01 7.23
N LEU A 115 -13.66 -6.85 6.27
CA LEU A 115 -13.26 -6.72 4.88
C LEU A 115 -14.16 -5.68 4.21
N TYR A 116 -13.57 -4.64 3.64
CA TYR A 116 -14.28 -3.56 2.95
C TYR A 116 -14.02 -3.61 1.44
N ALA A 117 -15.07 -3.58 0.63
CA ALA A 117 -14.99 -3.32 -0.80
C ALA A 117 -15.22 -1.83 -1.05
N ILE A 118 -14.29 -1.18 -1.73
CA ILE A 118 -14.20 0.28 -1.83
C ILE A 118 -14.15 0.68 -3.30
N ARG A 119 -14.92 1.70 -3.66
CA ARG A 119 -14.84 2.38 -4.96
C ARG A 119 -13.66 3.38 -4.93
N PRO A 120 -12.55 3.13 -5.64
CA PRO A 120 -11.42 4.04 -5.67
C PRO A 120 -11.79 5.34 -6.41
N ALA A 121 -10.90 6.33 -6.30
CA ALA A 121 -10.97 7.60 -7.01
C ALA A 121 -9.60 7.94 -7.59
N ALA A 122 -9.49 9.11 -8.25
CA ALA A 122 -8.24 9.56 -8.85
C ALA A 122 -7.07 9.74 -7.85
N ASN A 123 -7.31 9.72 -6.54
CA ASN A 123 -6.26 9.75 -5.51
C ASN A 123 -5.77 8.35 -5.09
N PHE A 124 -6.19 7.29 -5.76
CA PHE A 124 -5.71 5.93 -5.55
C PHE A 124 -4.63 5.61 -6.57
N TYR A 125 -3.43 5.27 -6.12
CA TYR A 125 -2.27 5.04 -6.97
C TYR A 125 -1.75 3.62 -6.79
N ASN A 126 -1.37 2.97 -7.88
CA ASN A 126 -0.68 1.67 -7.83
C ASN A 126 0.76 1.90 -7.35
N VAL A 127 1.18 1.19 -6.31
CA VAL A 127 2.48 1.42 -5.68
C VAL A 127 3.63 0.95 -6.57
N ASP A 128 3.57 -0.28 -7.06
CA ASP A 128 4.63 -0.90 -7.87
C ASP A 128 4.88 -0.10 -9.16
N GLU A 129 3.82 0.26 -9.87
CA GLU A 129 3.90 1.04 -11.10
C GLU A 129 4.42 2.46 -10.84
N SER A 130 4.12 3.06 -9.68
CA SER A 130 4.66 4.36 -9.31
C SER A 130 6.16 4.29 -9.02
N ILE A 131 6.61 3.25 -8.31
CA ILE A 131 8.03 3.00 -8.04
C ILE A 131 8.77 2.66 -9.35
N ALA A 132 8.15 1.86 -10.24
CA ALA A 132 8.71 1.53 -11.55
C ALA A 132 8.84 2.77 -12.44
N HIS A 133 7.85 3.65 -12.44
CA HIS A 133 7.94 4.94 -13.14
C HIS A 133 9.09 5.81 -12.59
N ALA A 134 9.23 5.91 -11.27
CA ALA A 134 10.35 6.64 -10.65
C ALA A 134 11.72 6.02 -10.98
N ARG A 135 11.80 4.69 -11.07
CA ARG A 135 13.00 3.99 -11.55
C ARG A 135 13.30 4.36 -13.00
N ASP A 136 12.32 4.30 -13.89
CA ASP A 136 12.52 4.48 -15.34
C ASP A 136 12.81 5.93 -15.73
N THR A 137 12.39 6.89 -14.91
CA THR A 137 12.76 8.30 -15.06
C THR A 137 14.12 8.65 -14.44
N SER A 138 14.67 7.79 -13.58
CA SER A 138 15.99 7.97 -12.98
C SER A 138 17.11 7.67 -14.00
N PRO A 139 18.27 8.36 -13.93
CA PRO A 139 19.41 8.02 -14.77
C PRO A 139 19.81 6.55 -14.58
N VAL A 140 19.97 5.83 -15.69
CA VAL A 140 20.34 4.39 -15.69
C VAL A 140 21.62 4.18 -14.88
N ASN A 141 21.62 3.16 -14.01
CA ASN A 141 22.71 2.84 -13.07
C ASN A 141 23.01 3.92 -12.00
N SER A 142 22.16 4.94 -11.84
CA SER A 142 22.22 5.79 -10.66
C SER A 142 21.94 4.98 -9.39
N TYR A 143 22.33 5.54 -8.24
CA TYR A 143 21.98 4.97 -6.94
C TYR A 143 20.47 4.77 -6.82
N GLN A 144 19.67 5.81 -7.14
CA GLN A 144 18.22 5.75 -7.11
C GLN A 144 17.65 4.67 -8.03
N TYR A 145 18.10 4.61 -9.29
CA TYR A 145 17.68 3.57 -10.24
C TYR A 145 17.91 2.16 -9.70
N THR A 146 19.14 1.89 -9.21
CA THR A 146 19.52 0.57 -8.71
C THR A 146 18.66 0.18 -7.51
N MET A 147 18.44 1.12 -6.60
CA MET A 147 17.71 0.86 -5.37
C MET A 147 16.21 0.66 -5.60
N LEU A 148 15.58 1.44 -6.47
CA LEU A 148 14.17 1.24 -6.83
C LEU A 148 13.97 -0.07 -7.58
N ARG A 149 14.92 -0.44 -8.45
CA ARG A 149 14.92 -1.76 -9.09
C ARG A 149 15.01 -2.88 -8.04
N ASP A 150 15.99 -2.81 -7.13
CA ASP A 150 16.19 -3.85 -6.11
C ASP A 150 14.97 -3.96 -5.18
N ALA A 151 14.34 -2.84 -4.83
CA ALA A 151 13.09 -2.83 -4.05
C ALA A 151 11.94 -3.53 -4.81
N LEU A 152 11.78 -3.28 -6.11
CA LEU A 152 10.76 -3.94 -6.93
C LEU A 152 11.06 -5.43 -7.16
N GLU A 153 12.33 -5.79 -7.36
CA GLU A 153 12.75 -7.19 -7.57
C GLU A 153 12.56 -8.04 -6.31
N GLU A 154 12.83 -7.48 -5.12
CA GLU A 154 12.71 -8.22 -3.86
C GLU A 154 11.31 -8.11 -3.22
N TRP A 155 10.63 -6.97 -3.38
CA TRP A 155 9.42 -6.63 -2.62
C TRP A 155 8.25 -6.10 -3.48
N GLY A 156 8.38 -6.08 -4.81
CA GLY A 156 7.26 -5.77 -5.70
C GLY A 156 6.25 -6.93 -5.80
N GLY A 157 5.14 -6.71 -6.50
CA GLY A 157 4.08 -7.69 -6.70
C GLY A 157 3.12 -7.79 -5.52
N MET A 158 3.12 -6.79 -4.62
CA MET A 158 2.21 -6.77 -3.47
C MET A 158 0.79 -6.34 -3.83
N GLU A 159 0.58 -5.88 -5.08
CA GLU A 159 -0.72 -5.46 -5.62
C GLU A 159 -1.39 -4.41 -4.72
N GLU A 160 -0.54 -3.54 -4.16
CA GLU A 160 -0.94 -2.46 -3.26
C GLU A 160 -1.40 -1.24 -4.07
N TRP A 161 -2.55 -0.72 -3.66
CA TRP A 161 -3.08 0.57 -4.09
C TRP A 161 -3.18 1.47 -2.88
N VAL A 162 -2.66 2.69 -2.98
CA VAL A 162 -2.67 3.65 -1.87
C VAL A 162 -3.61 4.81 -2.14
N ALA A 163 -4.49 5.11 -1.18
CA ALA A 163 -5.29 6.32 -1.20
C ALA A 163 -4.50 7.46 -0.57
N TYR A 164 -3.98 8.39 -1.39
CA TYR A 164 -3.29 9.57 -0.88
C TYR A 164 -4.29 10.49 -0.16
N GLY A 165 -4.02 10.80 1.11
CA GLY A 165 -4.93 11.57 1.96
C GLY A 165 -6.18 10.80 2.41
N GLY A 166 -6.30 9.50 2.10
CA GLY A 166 -7.43 8.66 2.50
C GLY A 166 -8.68 8.80 1.63
N PHE A 167 -9.80 8.33 2.14
CA PHE A 167 -11.09 8.33 1.45
C PHE A 167 -12.28 8.42 2.40
N VAL A 168 -13.37 8.98 1.89
CA VAL A 168 -14.64 9.14 2.63
C VAL A 168 -15.45 7.85 2.67
N HIS A 169 -16.18 7.63 3.76
CA HIS A 169 -16.95 6.41 4.04
C HIS A 169 -18.00 6.07 2.96
N ASN A 170 -18.55 7.06 2.26
CA ASN A 170 -19.54 6.86 1.20
C ASN A 170 -18.96 6.26 -0.10
N ARG A 171 -17.65 6.00 -0.15
CA ARG A 171 -16.99 5.20 -1.20
C ARG A 171 -16.95 3.71 -0.88
N ILE A 172 -17.19 3.31 0.37
CA ILE A 172 -17.27 1.90 0.76
C ILE A 172 -18.59 1.35 0.23
N MET A 173 -18.51 0.37 -0.66
CA MET A 173 -19.67 -0.25 -1.32
C MET A 173 -20.35 -1.27 -0.41
N SER A 174 -19.53 -2.12 0.21
CA SER A 174 -19.97 -3.21 1.07
C SER A 174 -18.87 -3.59 2.04
N TYR A 175 -19.26 -4.34 3.07
CA TYR A 175 -18.34 -4.90 4.05
C TYR A 175 -18.76 -6.32 4.43
N ALA A 176 -17.83 -7.12 4.93
CA ALA A 176 -18.10 -8.44 5.48
C ALA A 176 -17.25 -8.66 6.73
N PRO A 177 -17.85 -9.13 7.85
CA PRO A 177 -17.09 -9.48 9.03
C PRO A 177 -16.25 -10.75 8.78
N ILE A 178 -15.04 -10.76 9.32
CA ILE A 178 -14.16 -11.92 9.41
C ILE A 178 -13.89 -12.16 10.88
N ASN A 179 -14.26 -13.34 11.37
CA ASN A 179 -14.05 -13.75 12.75
C ASN A 179 -13.42 -15.15 12.79
N ALA A 180 -13.01 -15.57 13.97
CA ALA A 180 -12.32 -16.84 14.18
C ALA A 180 -13.11 -18.05 13.67
N ASP A 181 -14.43 -18.10 13.87
CA ASP A 181 -15.28 -19.21 13.40
C ASP A 181 -15.22 -19.33 11.88
N LEU A 182 -15.33 -18.20 11.17
CA LEU A 182 -15.24 -18.17 9.72
C LEU A 182 -13.87 -18.67 9.23
N LEU A 183 -12.79 -18.20 9.86
CA LEU A 183 -11.42 -18.58 9.52
C LEU A 183 -11.16 -20.07 9.78
N ASN A 184 -11.51 -20.56 10.97
CA ASN A 184 -11.33 -21.96 11.37
C ASN A 184 -12.09 -22.92 10.45
N GLN A 185 -13.25 -22.52 9.94
CA GLN A 185 -14.06 -23.36 9.05
C GLN A 185 -13.64 -23.32 7.58
N HIS A 186 -13.14 -22.18 7.10
CA HIS A 186 -13.05 -21.94 5.65
C HIS A 186 -11.67 -21.57 5.14
N TYR A 187 -10.78 -20.99 5.95
CA TYR A 187 -9.50 -20.50 5.44
C TYR A 187 -8.65 -21.62 4.85
N GLN A 188 -8.47 -22.72 5.58
CA GLN A 188 -7.66 -23.87 5.13
C GLN A 188 -8.21 -24.57 3.89
N THR A 189 -9.48 -24.35 3.56
CA THR A 189 -10.11 -24.92 2.36
C THR A 189 -9.89 -24.07 1.10
N GLY A 190 -9.35 -22.85 1.25
CA GLY A 190 -9.24 -21.86 0.18
C GLY A 190 -10.57 -21.25 -0.25
N ALA A 191 -11.70 -21.64 0.38
CA ALA A 191 -13.03 -21.17 -0.01
C ALA A 191 -13.15 -19.65 0.06
N MET A 192 -12.47 -19.02 1.02
CA MET A 192 -12.46 -17.57 1.19
C MET A 192 -11.87 -16.81 0.00
N ASN A 193 -11.06 -17.43 -0.87
CA ASN A 193 -10.45 -16.74 -2.01
C ASN A 193 -11.39 -16.65 -3.23
N SER A 194 -12.67 -17.05 -3.09
CA SER A 194 -13.64 -17.08 -4.17
C SER A 194 -14.74 -16.03 -4.01
N ASP A 195 -15.09 -15.33 -5.09
CA ASP A 195 -16.24 -14.43 -5.15
C ASP A 195 -17.56 -15.11 -4.75
N ILE A 196 -17.72 -16.40 -5.08
CA ILE A 196 -18.92 -17.18 -4.75
C ILE A 196 -19.08 -17.31 -3.24
N PHE A 197 -17.98 -17.46 -2.51
CA PHE A 197 -18.01 -17.54 -1.05
C PHE A 197 -18.53 -16.24 -0.44
N TRP A 198 -18.14 -15.09 -1.00
CA TRP A 198 -18.54 -13.79 -0.48
C TRP A 198 -19.88 -13.28 -0.98
N ALA A 199 -20.41 -13.82 -2.08
CA ALA A 199 -21.65 -13.37 -2.72
C ALA A 199 -22.84 -13.21 -1.75
N THR A 200 -22.92 -14.05 -0.71
CA THR A 200 -23.99 -14.01 0.31
C THR A 200 -23.54 -13.45 1.66
N ARG A 201 -22.28 -13.03 1.79
CA ARG A 201 -21.67 -12.54 3.05
C ARG A 201 -21.43 -11.03 3.03
N TRP A 202 -21.48 -10.41 1.87
CA TRP A 202 -21.43 -8.95 1.77
C TRP A 202 -22.67 -8.30 2.36
N HIS A 203 -22.44 -7.37 3.28
CA HIS A 203 -23.41 -6.40 3.74
C HIS A 203 -23.26 -5.13 2.89
N SER A 204 -24.34 -4.70 2.24
CA SER A 204 -24.34 -3.42 1.52
C SER A 204 -24.15 -2.27 2.51
N ASN A 205 -23.31 -1.29 2.18
CA ASN A 205 -23.17 -0.08 2.97
C ASN A 205 -24.29 0.91 2.62
N PRO A 206 -25.24 1.22 3.52
CA PRO A 206 -26.33 2.16 3.22
C PRO A 206 -25.84 3.59 2.89
N SER A 207 -24.64 3.94 3.33
CA SER A 207 -24.02 5.24 3.08
C SER A 207 -23.30 5.32 1.73
N TYR A 208 -23.18 4.21 0.99
CA TYR A 208 -22.55 4.22 -0.34
C TYR A 208 -23.27 5.20 -1.27
N SER A 209 -22.49 6.01 -2.00
CA SER A 209 -23.07 6.94 -2.97
C SER A 209 -22.91 6.41 -4.41
N PRO A 210 -24.02 6.09 -5.12
CA PRO A 210 -23.98 5.61 -6.50
C PRO A 210 -23.35 6.60 -7.50
N GLN A 211 -23.21 7.88 -7.11
CA GLN A 211 -22.51 8.88 -7.93
C GLN A 211 -21.04 8.49 -8.21
N PHE A 212 -20.47 7.57 -7.44
CA PHE A 212 -19.12 7.07 -7.61
C PHE A 212 -19.02 5.82 -8.52
N ASP A 213 -20.12 5.28 -9.05
CA ASP A 213 -20.12 4.02 -9.82
C ASP A 213 -19.22 4.07 -11.07
N HIS A 214 -18.96 5.26 -11.60
CA HIS A 214 -18.06 5.50 -12.73
C HIS A 214 -16.65 5.94 -12.32
N ASN A 215 -16.34 6.00 -11.03
CA ASN A 215 -14.99 6.31 -10.56
C ASN A 215 -14.10 5.07 -10.65
N GLN A 216 -12.82 5.34 -10.89
CA GLN A 216 -11.74 4.38 -10.95
C GLN A 216 -10.50 4.99 -10.29
N SER A 217 -9.49 4.17 -10.04
CA SER A 217 -8.19 4.63 -9.56
C SER A 217 -7.46 5.52 -10.59
N SER A 218 -6.34 6.10 -10.19
CA SER A 218 -5.46 6.86 -11.09
C SER A 218 -4.91 5.95 -12.21
N SER A 219 -4.88 6.46 -13.43
CA SER A 219 -4.10 5.89 -14.55
C SER A 219 -2.65 6.36 -14.57
N GLU A 220 -2.31 7.32 -13.71
CA GLU A 220 -0.99 7.94 -13.61
C GLU A 220 -0.24 7.42 -12.39
N ALA A 221 1.09 7.36 -12.50
CA ALA A 221 1.98 7.10 -11.39
C ALA A 221 1.90 8.21 -10.33
N TYR A 222 2.03 7.85 -9.06
CA TYR A 222 2.16 8.84 -7.99
C TYR A 222 3.49 9.60 -8.15
N PRO A 223 3.47 10.94 -8.12
CA PRO A 223 4.62 11.74 -8.55
C PRO A 223 5.76 11.82 -7.52
N THR A 224 5.49 11.54 -6.23
CA THR A 224 6.46 11.75 -5.15
C THR A 224 6.98 10.42 -4.63
N VAL A 225 7.99 9.88 -5.31
CA VAL A 225 8.75 8.70 -4.85
C VAL A 225 10.14 9.17 -4.44
N GLY A 226 10.45 9.08 -3.14
CA GLY A 226 11.70 9.60 -2.62
C GLY A 226 12.87 8.64 -2.76
N THR A 227 13.83 8.78 -1.84
CA THR A 227 15.12 8.10 -1.94
C THR A 227 15.13 6.82 -1.09
N PRO A 228 15.48 5.67 -1.68
CA PRO A 228 15.52 4.42 -0.93
C PRO A 228 16.57 4.39 0.19
N ASN A 229 16.11 4.11 1.41
CA ASN A 229 16.96 3.87 2.58
C ASN A 229 17.55 2.44 2.61
N GLY A 230 17.09 1.55 1.72
CA GLY A 230 17.70 0.24 1.51
C GLY A 230 17.24 -0.86 2.46
N PHE A 231 16.13 -0.64 3.15
CA PHE A 231 15.44 -1.65 3.93
C PHE A 231 13.92 -1.56 3.76
N ILE A 232 13.23 -2.65 4.08
CA ILE A 232 11.78 -2.71 4.31
C ILE A 232 11.53 -3.14 5.76
N ILE A 233 10.45 -2.62 6.35
CA ILE A 233 9.98 -2.98 7.69
C ILE A 233 8.76 -3.88 7.51
N MET A 234 8.90 -5.10 8.03
CA MET A 234 7.84 -6.11 8.06
C MET A 234 7.31 -6.20 9.48
N ALA A 235 5.98 -6.27 9.63
CA ALA A 235 5.36 -6.72 10.85
C ALA A 235 5.47 -8.25 10.93
N GLN A 236 5.70 -8.79 12.13
CA GLN A 236 5.74 -10.21 12.40
C GLN A 236 4.81 -10.55 13.58
N ASN A 237 3.90 -11.49 13.36
CA ASN A 237 3.02 -12.01 14.40
C ASN A 237 3.65 -13.18 15.17
N ASP A 238 2.98 -13.65 16.22
CA ASP A 238 3.49 -14.69 17.12
C ASP A 238 3.72 -16.06 16.44
N THR A 239 3.10 -16.28 15.27
CA THR A 239 3.29 -17.50 14.45
C THR A 239 4.51 -17.41 13.55
N GLY A 240 5.15 -16.23 13.47
CA GLY A 240 6.28 -15.94 12.60
C GLY A 240 5.89 -15.50 11.19
N GLN A 241 4.59 -15.46 10.84
CA GLN A 241 4.09 -14.87 9.60
C GLN A 241 4.51 -13.39 9.52
N GLN A 242 4.77 -12.91 8.31
CA GLN A 242 5.20 -11.54 8.07
C GLN A 242 4.35 -10.85 7.01
N LEU A 243 4.10 -9.56 7.20
CA LEU A 243 3.49 -8.68 6.23
C LEU A 243 4.20 -7.32 6.21
N PRO A 244 4.19 -6.59 5.09
CA PRO A 244 4.66 -5.21 5.05
C PRO A 244 3.94 -4.36 6.10
N LEU A 245 4.68 -3.49 6.79
CA LEU A 245 4.07 -2.68 7.85
C LEU A 245 2.99 -1.71 7.31
N SER A 246 3.07 -1.32 6.02
CA SER A 246 2.09 -0.42 5.37
C SER A 246 0.67 -0.99 5.36
N VAL A 247 0.53 -2.31 5.19
CA VAL A 247 -0.77 -2.96 5.00
C VAL A 247 -1.44 -3.40 6.31
N VAL A 248 -0.70 -3.43 7.43
CA VAL A 248 -1.21 -3.85 8.75
C VAL A 248 -2.04 -2.74 9.39
N THR A 249 -3.21 -3.09 9.93
CA THR A 249 -4.17 -2.08 10.42
C THR A 249 -4.09 -1.83 11.93
N GLY A 250 -3.43 -2.73 12.67
CA GLY A 250 -3.28 -2.68 14.13
C GLY A 250 -2.03 -1.98 14.68
N THR A 251 -1.21 -1.31 13.86
CA THR A 251 0.05 -0.70 14.35
C THR A 251 -0.16 0.39 15.41
N ALA A 252 -1.33 1.04 15.47
CA ALA A 252 -1.66 2.10 16.43
C ALA A 252 -1.76 1.67 17.91
N CYS A 253 -1.59 0.39 18.24
CA CYS A 253 -1.88 -0.13 19.57
C CYS A 253 -0.62 -0.41 20.42
N ASN A 254 0.58 0.02 20.00
CA ASN A 254 1.80 -0.22 20.79
C ASN A 254 1.89 0.79 21.96
N ASP A 255 1.31 0.40 23.09
CA ASP A 255 1.20 1.11 24.39
C ASP A 255 2.53 1.54 25.05
N SER A 256 3.68 1.37 24.39
CA SER A 256 5.00 1.69 24.96
C SER A 256 5.45 3.14 24.72
N GLN A 257 4.74 3.92 23.90
CA GLN A 257 4.98 5.35 23.74
C GLN A 257 3.79 6.15 24.27
N ASN A 258 3.85 6.41 25.57
CA ASN A 258 2.96 7.26 26.34
C ASN A 258 3.07 8.73 25.86
N ILE A 259 2.53 9.02 24.68
CA ILE A 259 2.21 10.38 24.22
C ILE A 259 0.69 10.50 24.31
N ASN A 260 0.22 10.65 25.55
CA ASN A 260 -1.16 10.85 25.94
C ASN A 260 -1.98 11.55 24.83
N ASN A 261 -2.94 10.83 24.22
CA ASN A 261 -3.94 11.35 23.28
C ASN A 261 -3.44 11.76 21.87
N LEU A 262 -2.69 10.91 21.15
CA LEU A 262 -2.65 10.97 19.68
C LEU A 262 -3.79 10.15 19.07
N ILE A 263 -4.98 10.56 19.49
CA ILE A 263 -6.31 10.51 18.86
C ILE A 263 -6.41 9.57 17.65
N MET A 264 -7.11 8.46 17.87
CA MET A 264 -7.70 7.59 16.85
C MET A 264 -8.23 8.40 15.67
N LYS A 265 -8.19 7.81 14.47
CA LYS A 265 -8.79 8.32 13.22
C LYS A 265 -10.14 9.01 13.53
N ARG A 266 -10.11 10.33 13.82
CA ARG A 266 -11.13 11.19 14.49
C ARG A 266 -11.78 10.65 15.78
N ASP A 267 -11.30 11.17 16.92
CA ASP A 267 -11.97 11.34 18.23
C ASP A 267 -13.35 10.69 18.43
N ILE A 268 -13.36 9.38 18.70
CA ILE A 268 -14.45 8.69 19.40
C ILE A 268 -13.81 7.85 20.50
N PRO A 269 -14.35 7.80 21.72
CA PRO A 269 -13.88 6.86 22.73
C PRO A 269 -14.24 5.45 22.26
N ALA A 270 -13.29 4.75 21.63
CA ALA A 270 -13.49 3.37 21.21
C ALA A 270 -13.78 2.50 22.43
N LYS A 271 -14.90 1.77 22.37
CA LYS A 271 -15.40 0.92 23.45
C LYS A 271 -14.70 -0.43 23.52
N ASN A 272 -13.79 -0.71 22.59
CA ASN A 272 -13.01 -1.93 22.54
C ASN A 272 -11.54 -1.53 22.68
N ALA A 273 -10.96 -1.83 23.84
CA ALA A 273 -9.52 -1.78 24.03
C ALA A 273 -8.87 -2.60 22.91
N CYS A 274 -7.79 -2.08 22.31
CA CYS A 274 -6.95 -2.85 21.40
C CYS A 274 -6.58 -4.19 22.04
N LEU A 275 -7.13 -5.30 21.56
CA LEU A 275 -6.99 -6.59 22.22
C LEU A 275 -5.76 -7.41 21.81
N ASN A 276 -4.96 -6.98 20.82
CA ASN A 276 -3.84 -7.81 20.36
C ASN A 276 -2.49 -7.26 20.82
N LYS A 277 -1.70 -8.16 21.41
CA LYS A 277 -0.29 -7.94 21.73
C LYS A 277 0.43 -7.53 20.45
N GLY A 278 1.04 -6.35 20.47
CA GLY A 278 1.60 -5.71 19.27
C GLY A 278 2.53 -6.62 18.50
N PHE A 279 2.34 -6.68 17.18
CA PHE A 279 3.28 -7.30 16.25
C PHE A 279 4.68 -6.72 16.47
N SER A 280 5.70 -7.57 16.35
CA SER A 280 7.08 -7.08 16.31
C SER A 280 7.43 -6.58 14.90
N THR A 281 8.35 -5.63 14.79
CA THR A 281 8.84 -5.13 13.50
C THR A 281 10.23 -5.67 13.20
N VAL A 282 10.43 -6.20 12.00
CA VAL A 282 11.71 -6.73 11.51
C VAL A 282 12.15 -5.93 10.28
N LYS A 283 13.42 -5.51 10.25
CA LYS A 283 13.99 -4.76 9.13
C LYS A 283 14.81 -5.68 8.21
N TYR A 284 14.44 -5.73 6.93
CA TYR A 284 15.13 -6.49 5.89
C TYR A 284 15.88 -5.54 4.96
N PHE A 285 17.21 -5.69 4.87
CA PHE A 285 18.04 -4.85 4.01
C PHE A 285 18.22 -5.47 2.62
N TYR A 286 17.65 -4.83 1.60
CA TYR A 286 17.86 -5.22 0.20
C TYR A 286 19.15 -4.62 -0.38
N ASN A 287 19.64 -3.51 0.19
CA ASN A 287 20.95 -2.96 -0.20
C ASN A 287 22.11 -3.56 0.60
N LYS A 288 22.62 -4.70 0.11
CA LYS A 288 23.77 -5.40 0.69
C LYS A 288 25.07 -4.59 0.67
N LYS A 289 25.22 -3.61 -0.24
CA LYS A 289 26.40 -2.72 -0.29
C LYS A 289 26.37 -1.70 0.86
N THR A 290 25.22 -1.09 1.13
CA THR A 290 25.03 -0.21 2.28
C THR A 290 25.16 -0.98 3.59
N LEU A 291 24.59 -2.18 3.68
CA LEU A 291 24.80 -3.06 4.83
C LEU A 291 26.29 -3.38 5.05
N ALA A 292 27.03 -3.72 3.99
CA ALA A 292 28.47 -3.96 4.07
C ALA A 292 29.27 -2.70 4.46
N ALA A 293 28.82 -1.50 4.07
CA ALA A 293 29.44 -0.25 4.48
C ALA A 293 29.20 0.04 5.98
N ILE A 294 27.98 -0.18 6.47
CA ILE A 294 27.62 -0.02 7.89
C ILE A 294 28.40 -1.03 8.75
N LEU A 295 28.44 -2.30 8.35
CA LEU A 295 29.18 -3.35 9.07
C LEU A 295 30.69 -3.08 9.15
N ARG A 296 31.26 -2.38 8.16
CA ARG A 296 32.67 -1.95 8.19
C ARG A 296 32.94 -0.76 9.11
N LEU A 297 31.90 -0.04 9.53
CA LEU A 297 31.99 1.11 10.42
C LEU A 297 31.73 0.75 11.88
N LEU A 298 31.22 -0.44 12.16
CA LEU A 298 31.08 -0.95 13.52
C LEU A 298 32.42 -1.53 13.99
N PRO A 299 32.96 -1.09 15.15
CA PRO A 299 34.10 -1.78 15.75
C PRO A 299 33.66 -3.21 16.08
N LEU A 300 34.47 -4.18 15.64
CA LEU A 300 34.36 -5.56 16.10
C LEU A 300 34.94 -5.59 17.52
N ASP A 301 34.07 -5.60 18.52
CA ASP A 301 34.43 -5.98 19.89
C ASP A 301 34.51 -7.51 20.02
#